data_AF-A0A3N4KV30-F1
#
_entry.id   AF-A0A3N4KV30-F1
#
_cell.length_a   1.000
_cell.length_b   1.000
_cell.length_c   1.000
_cell.angle_alpha   90.00
_cell.angle_beta   90.00
_cell.angle_gamma   90.00
#
_symmetry.space_group_name_H-M   'P 1'
#
loop_
_entity.id
_entity.type
_entity.pdbx_description
1 polymer ?
#
loop_
_entity_poly.entity_id
_entity_poly.type
_entity_poly.pdbx_seq_one_letter_code
_entity_poly.pdbx_strand_id
1 'polypeptide(L)'
;MFRWHKTLDVLTLFHAPKSAPSKRVLDLLKEASTSAAEDPGKKAVFELEVVNAPAVPTPSQLRSILEFAGKNRVGEIMKGATSEREAMKALEEGGENVSERVLRPLLVDWNNGRAVLGADESAIKNLVDTLPK
;
A
#
# COMPACT_ATOMS: atom_id res chain seq x y z
N MET A 1 34.62 1.25 -10.81
CA MET A 1 33.32 0.97 -11.46
C MET A 1 32.26 1.08 -10.38
N PHE A 2 31.57 2.22 -10.28
CA PHE A 2 30.52 2.42 -9.28
C PHE A 2 29.28 1.64 -9.74
N ARG A 3 28.95 0.55 -9.05
CA ARG A 3 27.64 -0.09 -9.16
C ARG A 3 26.68 0.80 -8.38
N TRP A 4 25.88 1.61 -9.07
CA TRP A 4 24.71 2.20 -8.44
C TRP A 4 23.80 1.05 -7.99
N HIS A 5 23.72 0.83 -6.68
CA HIS A 5 22.68 -0.03 -6.13
C HIS A 5 21.37 0.70 -6.41
N LYS A 6 20.56 0.17 -7.33
CA LYS A 6 19.15 0.56 -7.39
C LYS A 6 18.59 0.35 -5.98
N THR A 7 18.04 1.40 -5.39
CA THR A 7 17.29 1.28 -4.15
C THR A 7 16.14 0.31 -4.40
N LEU A 8 15.95 -0.65 -3.51
CA LEU A 8 14.81 -1.57 -3.59
C LEU A 8 13.51 -0.77 -3.61
N ASP A 9 12.52 -1.26 -4.32
CA ASP A 9 11.20 -0.65 -4.27
C ASP A 9 10.56 -0.90 -2.90
N VAL A 10 9.97 0.15 -2.32
CA VAL A 10 9.32 0.07 -1.02
C VAL A 10 7.83 -0.09 -1.23
N LEU A 11 7.32 -1.25 -0.82
CA LEU A 11 5.89 -1.54 -0.79
C LEU A 11 5.37 -1.36 0.64
N THR A 12 4.48 -0.39 0.84
CA THR A 12 3.83 -0.17 2.13
C THR A 12 2.43 -0.78 2.13
N LEU A 13 2.18 -1.70 3.05
CA LEU A 13 0.86 -2.30 3.30
C LEU A 13 0.22 -1.66 4.54
N PHE A 14 -0.90 -0.97 4.33
CA PHE A 14 -1.79 -0.56 5.42
C PHE A 14 -2.67 -1.76 5.82
N HIS A 15 -2.28 -2.39 6.92
CA HIS A 15 -2.82 -3.66 7.40
C HIS A 15 -3.84 -3.47 8.53
N ALA A 16 -4.92 -4.27 8.53
CA ALA A 16 -5.85 -4.38 9.65
C ALA A 16 -5.70 -5.77 10.33
N PRO A 17 -5.11 -5.87 11.53
CA PRO A 17 -4.88 -7.15 12.21
C PRO A 17 -6.13 -7.97 12.51
N LYS A 18 -7.28 -7.32 12.61
CA LYS A 18 -8.58 -7.97 12.84
C LYS A 18 -9.28 -8.43 11.55
N SER A 19 -8.74 -8.06 10.38
CA SER A 19 -9.33 -8.36 9.06
C SER A 19 -8.68 -9.59 8.45
N ALA A 20 -9.47 -10.65 8.19
CA ALA A 20 -8.98 -11.84 7.48
C ALA A 20 -8.44 -11.52 6.07
N PRO A 21 -9.10 -10.67 5.25
CA PRO A 21 -8.53 -10.20 3.99
C PRO A 21 -7.14 -9.54 4.14
N SER A 22 -6.94 -8.70 5.16
CA SER A 22 -5.63 -8.05 5.36
C SER A 22 -4.52 -9.03 5.78
N LYS A 23 -4.85 -10.12 6.49
CA LYS A 23 -3.89 -11.18 6.83
C LYS A 23 -3.43 -11.93 5.59
N ARG A 24 -4.37 -12.33 4.72
CA ARG A 24 -4.04 -13.02 3.47
C ARG A 24 -3.08 -12.21 2.60
N VAL A 25 -3.35 -10.92 2.42
CA VAL A 25 -2.47 -10.02 1.66
C VAL A 25 -1.08 -9.91 2.29
N LEU A 26 -1.01 -9.81 3.62
CA LEU A 26 0.26 -9.76 4.34
C LEU A 26 1.08 -11.04 4.13
N ASP A 27 0.43 -12.20 4.23
CA ASP A 27 1.10 -13.49 4.05
C ASP A 27 1.60 -13.66 2.61
N LEU A 28 0.78 -13.31 1.60
CA LEU A 28 1.17 -13.31 0.19
C LEU A 28 2.40 -12.43 -0.09
N LEU A 29 2.44 -11.21 0.47
CA LEU A 29 3.56 -10.29 0.26
C LEU A 29 4.84 -10.79 0.94
N LYS A 30 4.74 -11.42 2.12
CA LYS A 30 5.89 -12.05 2.80
C LYS A 30 6.43 -13.25 2.05
N GLU A 31 5.55 -14.10 1.53
CA GLU A 31 5.94 -15.25 0.69
C GLU A 31 6.63 -14.77 -0.59
N ALA A 32 6.11 -13.71 -1.20
CA ALA A 32 6.70 -13.10 -2.39
C ALA A 32 8.08 -12.49 -2.09
N SER A 33 8.25 -11.78 -0.98
CA SER A 33 9.55 -11.18 -0.61
C SER A 33 10.59 -12.26 -0.31
N THR A 34 10.20 -13.33 0.40
CA THR A 34 11.08 -14.47 0.71
C THR A 34 11.51 -15.18 -0.56
N SER A 35 10.55 -15.47 -1.45
CA SER A 35 10.82 -16.07 -2.74
C SER A 35 11.75 -15.22 -3.63
N ALA A 36 11.63 -13.89 -3.56
CA ALA A 36 12.49 -12.99 -4.32
C ALA A 36 13.93 -12.97 -3.81
N ALA A 37 14.12 -13.16 -2.50
CA ALA A 37 15.44 -13.29 -1.89
C ALA A 37 16.14 -14.61 -2.28
N GLU A 38 15.38 -15.68 -2.54
CA GLU A 38 15.92 -16.99 -2.93
C GLU A 38 16.34 -17.06 -4.42
N ASP A 39 15.65 -16.36 -5.32
CA ASP A 39 15.96 -16.33 -6.77
C ASP A 39 16.06 -14.89 -7.32
N PRO A 40 17.08 -14.14 -6.88
CA PRO A 40 17.31 -12.76 -7.32
C PRO A 40 17.69 -12.76 -8.81
N GLY A 41 16.77 -12.32 -9.65
CA GLY A 41 16.92 -12.28 -11.12
C GLY A 41 15.70 -12.82 -11.87
N LYS A 42 14.95 -13.74 -11.27
CA LYS A 42 13.63 -14.15 -11.79
C LYS A 42 12.52 -13.32 -11.18
N LYS A 43 12.60 -13.03 -9.90
CA LYS A 43 11.63 -12.24 -9.13
C LYS A 43 12.22 -10.88 -8.74
N ALA A 44 11.36 -9.88 -8.66
CA ALA A 44 11.75 -8.54 -8.21
C ALA A 44 11.94 -8.52 -6.69
N VAL A 45 13.06 -7.98 -6.23
CA VAL A 45 13.34 -7.81 -4.81
C VAL A 45 12.77 -6.46 -4.37
N PHE A 46 12.00 -6.46 -3.28
CA PHE A 46 11.38 -5.26 -2.72
C PHE A 46 11.41 -5.30 -1.20
N GLU A 47 11.30 -4.12 -0.59
CA GLU A 47 11.16 -3.96 0.85
C GLU A 47 9.66 -3.87 1.21
N LEU A 48 9.20 -4.69 2.14
CA LEU A 48 7.82 -4.68 2.61
C LEU A 48 7.71 -3.94 3.95
N GLU A 49 7.08 -2.79 3.93
CA GLU A 49 6.70 -2.04 5.13
C GLU A 49 5.25 -2.35 5.51
N VAL A 50 4.98 -2.61 6.79
CA VAL A 50 3.64 -2.94 7.27
C VAL A 50 3.18 -1.92 8.30
N VAL A 51 2.15 -1.15 7.95
CA VAL A 51 1.52 -0.17 8.83
C VAL A 51 0.25 -0.76 9.43
N ASN A 52 0.33 -1.16 10.70
CA ASN A 52 -0.78 -1.77 11.42
C ASN A 52 -1.77 -0.71 11.95
N ALA A 53 -3.07 -0.98 11.83
CA ALA A 53 -4.09 -0.21 12.54
C ALA A 53 -3.78 -0.17 14.06
N PRO A 54 -3.92 0.97 14.75
CA PRO A 54 -4.64 2.18 14.33
C PRO A 54 -3.81 3.22 13.57
N ALA A 55 -2.52 2.96 13.29
CA ALA A 55 -1.67 3.93 12.59
C ALA A 55 -2.20 4.22 11.18
N VAL A 56 -2.35 5.49 10.84
CA VAL A 56 -2.89 5.95 9.56
C VAL A 56 -1.80 6.59 8.69
N PRO A 57 -2.01 6.68 7.36
CA PRO A 57 -1.09 7.42 6.50
C PRO A 57 -0.94 8.85 7.00
N THR A 58 0.25 9.43 6.86
CA THR A 58 0.44 10.87 7.05
C THR A 58 -0.33 11.65 5.98
N PRO A 59 -0.62 12.95 6.18
CA PRO A 59 -1.31 13.77 5.18
C PRO A 59 -0.64 13.75 3.80
N SER A 60 0.69 13.78 3.75
CA SER A 60 1.43 13.68 2.49
C SER A 60 1.27 12.31 1.84
N GLN A 61 1.35 11.24 2.63
CA GLN A 61 1.13 9.87 2.14
C GLN A 61 -0.29 9.70 1.60
N LEU A 62 -1.32 10.18 2.30
CA LEU A 62 -2.71 10.09 1.85
C LEU A 62 -2.89 10.79 0.50
N ARG A 63 -2.35 11.99 0.33
CA ARG A 63 -2.41 12.72 -0.94
C ARG A 63 -1.81 11.91 -2.09
N SER A 64 -0.60 11.37 -1.91
CA SER A 64 0.04 10.53 -2.92
C SER A 64 -0.76 9.25 -3.22
N ILE A 65 -1.33 8.61 -2.19
CA ILE A 65 -2.20 7.43 -2.38
C ILE A 65 -3.43 7.76 -3.23
N LEU A 66 -4.08 8.89 -2.96
CA LEU A 66 -5.23 9.36 -3.74
C LEU A 66 -4.86 9.66 -5.20
N GLU A 67 -3.65 10.18 -5.43
CA GLU A 67 -3.10 10.40 -6.77
C GLU A 67 -2.84 9.06 -7.49
N PHE A 68 -2.24 8.08 -6.81
CA PHE A 68 -1.92 6.76 -7.39
C PHE A 68 -3.14 5.90 -7.69
N ALA A 69 -4.16 5.94 -6.83
CA ALA A 69 -5.41 5.21 -7.05
C ALA A 69 -6.35 5.91 -8.03
N GLY A 70 -6.14 7.21 -8.27
CA GLY A 70 -6.97 8.05 -9.10
C GLY A 70 -8.06 8.78 -8.32
N LYS A 71 -8.29 10.04 -8.69
CA LYS A 71 -9.22 10.99 -8.03
C LYS A 71 -10.66 10.51 -7.91
N ASN A 72 -11.07 9.53 -8.72
CA ASN A 72 -12.43 8.98 -8.70
C ASN A 72 -12.64 7.95 -7.59
N ARG A 73 -11.58 7.51 -6.90
CA ARG A 73 -11.62 6.43 -5.89
C ARG A 73 -11.41 6.94 -4.47
N VAL A 74 -11.51 8.25 -4.25
CA VAL A 74 -11.32 8.88 -2.93
C VAL A 74 -12.23 8.25 -1.88
N GLY A 75 -13.51 8.03 -2.20
CA GLY A 75 -14.47 7.45 -1.27
C GLY A 75 -14.23 5.97 -0.96
N GLU A 76 -13.54 5.25 -1.84
CA GLU A 76 -13.09 3.88 -1.56
C GLU A 76 -11.94 3.88 -0.57
N ILE A 77 -10.95 4.78 -0.75
CA ILE A 77 -9.77 4.89 0.12
C ILE A 77 -10.14 5.45 1.49
N MET A 78 -11.00 6.45 1.52
CA MET A 78 -11.45 7.09 2.75
C MET A 78 -12.97 7.20 2.78
N LYS A 79 -13.57 6.38 3.65
CA LYS A 79 -15.03 6.35 3.82
C LYS A 79 -15.56 7.71 4.25
N GLY A 80 -16.61 8.15 3.55
CA GLY A 80 -17.27 9.43 3.79
C GLY A 80 -16.53 10.64 3.23
N ALA A 81 -15.49 10.44 2.42
CA ALA A 81 -14.88 11.51 1.62
C ALA A 81 -15.28 11.35 0.14
N THR A 82 -15.71 12.45 -0.47
CA THR A 82 -16.02 12.52 -1.91
C THR A 82 -14.96 13.28 -2.70
N SER A 83 -14.10 14.03 -2.01
CA SER A 83 -13.02 14.81 -2.59
C SER A 83 -11.73 14.66 -1.78
N GLU A 84 -10.59 14.91 -2.43
CA GLU A 84 -9.28 14.95 -1.77
C GLU A 84 -9.29 15.87 -0.55
N ARG A 85 -9.93 17.05 -0.68
CA ARG A 85 -10.09 18.00 0.42
C ARG A 85 -10.84 17.41 1.62
N GLU A 86 -11.93 16.68 1.36
CA GLU A 86 -12.69 16.01 2.43
C GLU A 86 -11.90 14.87 3.06
N ALA A 87 -11.14 14.11 2.27
CA ALA A 87 -10.31 13.03 2.79
C ALA A 87 -9.19 13.58 3.69
N MET A 88 -8.50 14.64 3.24
CA MET A 88 -7.46 15.31 4.01
C MET A 88 -8.02 15.90 5.30
N LYS A 89 -9.17 16.59 5.22
CA LYS A 89 -9.86 17.11 6.39
C LYS A 89 -10.24 16.00 7.36
N ALA A 90 -10.78 14.89 6.87
CA ALA A 90 -11.15 13.75 7.71
C ALA A 90 -9.93 13.11 8.40
N LEU A 91 -8.76 13.10 7.76
CA LEU A 91 -7.51 12.64 8.37
C LEU A 91 -7.02 13.60 9.46
N GLU A 92 -7.03 14.91 9.18
CA GLU A 92 -6.59 15.97 10.10
C GLU A 92 -7.50 16.12 11.33
N GLU A 93 -8.81 15.92 11.16
CA GLU A 93 -9.78 15.90 12.25
C GLU A 93 -9.51 14.76 13.26
N GLY A 94 -8.67 13.78 12.89
CA GLY A 94 -7.91 12.99 13.84
C GLY A 94 -8.70 12.44 15.01
N GLY A 95 -9.64 11.52 14.75
CA GLY A 95 -10.39 10.79 15.78
C GLY A 95 -10.05 9.30 15.81
N GLU A 96 -10.47 8.59 16.85
CA GLU A 96 -10.28 7.12 16.96
C GLU A 96 -10.81 6.36 15.72
N ASN A 97 -11.85 6.89 15.08
CA ASN A 97 -12.50 6.27 13.92
C ASN A 97 -11.76 6.49 12.60
N VAL A 98 -10.72 7.35 12.55
CA VAL A 98 -9.99 7.63 11.30
C VAL A 98 -9.37 6.35 10.72
N SER A 99 -8.86 5.47 11.57
CA SER A 99 -8.33 4.18 11.12
C SER A 99 -9.38 3.25 10.51
N GLU A 100 -10.66 3.39 10.89
CA GLU A 100 -11.78 2.60 10.34
C GLU A 100 -12.33 3.19 9.04
N ARG A 101 -12.12 4.50 8.85
CA ARG A 101 -12.46 5.22 7.61
C ARG A 101 -11.48 4.92 6.48
N VAL A 102 -10.20 4.70 6.80
CA VAL A 102 -9.19 4.30 5.81
C VAL A 102 -9.43 2.86 5.35
N LEU A 103 -9.42 2.63 4.04
CA LEU A 103 -9.52 1.31 3.44
C LEU A 103 -8.36 0.42 3.86
N ARG A 104 -8.68 -0.81 4.28
CA ARG A 104 -7.69 -1.84 4.58
C ARG A 104 -8.17 -3.20 4.06
N PRO A 105 -7.30 -4.02 3.44
CA PRO A 105 -5.91 -3.73 3.14
C PRO A 105 -5.77 -2.68 2.02
N LEU A 106 -4.67 -1.94 2.05
CA LEU A 106 -4.28 -0.99 1.02
C LEU A 106 -2.77 -1.14 0.80
N LEU A 107 -2.38 -1.53 -0.40
CA LEU A 107 -0.98 -1.72 -0.78
C LEU A 107 -0.54 -0.53 -1.64
N VAL A 108 0.61 0.06 -1.32
CA VAL A 108 1.13 1.24 -1.99
C VAL A 108 2.58 0.98 -2.43
N ASP A 109 2.85 1.26 -3.69
CA ASP A 109 4.17 1.24 -4.31
C ASP A 109 4.58 2.69 -4.56
N TRP A 110 5.41 3.23 -3.67
CA TRP A 110 5.84 4.62 -3.72
C TRP A 110 6.78 4.90 -4.89
N ASN A 111 7.55 3.90 -5.29
CA ASN A 111 8.58 4.02 -6.32
C ASN A 111 7.96 4.13 -7.71
N ASN A 112 6.88 3.39 -7.96
CA ASN A 112 6.22 3.37 -9.28
C ASN A 112 4.88 4.13 -9.30
N GLY A 113 4.48 4.73 -8.17
CA GLY A 113 3.27 5.53 -8.07
C GLY A 113 1.98 4.73 -8.25
N ARG A 114 1.90 3.55 -7.64
CA ARG A 114 0.76 2.62 -7.79
C ARG A 114 0.15 2.31 -6.44
N ALA A 115 -1.18 2.12 -6.42
CA ALA A 115 -1.89 1.68 -5.23
C ALA A 115 -2.91 0.59 -5.60
N VAL A 116 -2.94 -0.48 -4.81
CA VAL A 116 -3.94 -1.55 -4.91
C VAL A 116 -4.88 -1.43 -3.73
N LEU A 117 -6.16 -1.23 -4.04
CA LEU A 117 -7.22 -1.06 -3.06
C LEU A 117 -7.83 -2.42 -2.71
N GLY A 118 -7.92 -2.73 -1.42
CA GLY A 118 -8.56 -3.97 -0.96
C GLY A 118 -7.69 -5.22 -1.15
N ALA A 119 -8.33 -6.38 -1.02
CA ALA A 119 -7.67 -7.68 -1.03
C ALA A 119 -7.75 -8.38 -2.41
N ASP A 120 -7.56 -7.63 -3.49
CA ASP A 120 -7.48 -8.21 -4.83
C ASP A 120 -6.12 -8.89 -5.02
N GLU A 121 -6.09 -10.20 -4.78
CA GLU A 121 -4.89 -11.03 -4.90
C GLU A 121 -4.27 -10.98 -6.31
N SER A 122 -5.10 -10.87 -7.35
CA SER A 122 -4.63 -10.81 -8.73
C SER A 122 -3.93 -9.48 -9.01
N ALA A 123 -4.51 -8.38 -8.55
CA ALA A 123 -3.91 -7.06 -8.66
C ALA A 123 -2.60 -6.96 -7.85
N ILE A 124 -2.56 -7.54 -6.64
CA ILE A 124 -1.36 -7.57 -5.80
C ILE A 124 -0.24 -8.36 -6.48
N LYS A 125 -0.55 -9.57 -6.96
CA LYS A 125 0.44 -10.40 -7.65
C LYS A 125 0.98 -9.70 -8.90
N ASN A 126 0.10 -9.11 -9.70
CA ASN A 126 0.50 -8.34 -10.88
C ASN A 126 1.39 -7.15 -10.51
N LEU A 127 1.10 -6.43 -9.42
CA LEU A 127 1.95 -5.34 -8.93
C LEU A 127 3.35 -5.83 -8.62
N VAL A 128 3.48 -6.94 -7.87
CA VAL A 128 4.76 -7.55 -7.50
C VAL A 128 5.53 -8.06 -8.72
N ASP A 129 4.85 -8.72 -9.64
CA ASP A 129 5.47 -9.30 -10.85
C ASP A 129 5.98 -8.23 -11.83
N THR A 130 5.40 -7.03 -11.78
CA THR A 130 5.77 -5.89 -12.65
C THR A 130 6.77 -4.94 -12.01
N LEU A 131 7.24 -5.22 -10.79
CA LEU A 131 8.31 -4.45 -10.18
C LEU A 131 9.61 -4.57 -10.99
N PRO A 132 10.40 -3.50 -11.08
CA PRO A 132 11.70 -3.52 -11.73
C PRO A 132 12.64 -4.54 -11.08
N LYS A 133 13.36 -5.28 -11.92
CA LYS A 133 14.40 -6.23 -11.51
C LYS A 133 15.78 -5.56 -11.42
#